data_AF-A0A2S8B2B9-F1
#
_entry.id   AF-A0A2S8B2B9-F1
#
_cell.length_a   1.000
_cell.length_b   1.000
_cell.length_c   1.000
_cell.angle_alpha   90.00
_cell.angle_beta   90.00
_cell.angle_gamma   90.00
#
_symmetry.space_group_name_H-M   'P 1'
#
loop_
_entity.id
_entity.type
_entity.pdbx_description
1 polymer ?
#
loop_
_entity_poly.entity_id
_entity_poly.type
_entity_poly.pdbx_seq_one_letter_code
_entity_poly.pdbx_strand_id
1 'polypeptide(L)' 'MRTLWPAALLALALVPAAGCSRTDNEPGPGGVTVSEAKALDDAADMLESRDGTADKQAKAEK' A
#
# COMPACT_ATOMS: atom_id res chain seq x y z
N MET A 1 -40.18 18.47 20.12
CA MET A 1 -39.71 18.35 18.72
C MET A 1 -38.56 19.31 18.37
N ARG A 2 -38.49 20.53 18.91
CA ARG A 2 -37.43 21.52 18.62
C ARG A 2 -36.05 21.26 19.27
N THR A 3 -35.98 20.39 20.28
CA THR A 3 -34.74 20.03 21.01
C THR A 3 -33.99 18.84 20.40
N LEU A 4 -34.55 18.18 19.38
CA LEU A 4 -33.90 17.07 18.66
C LEU A 4 -32.88 17.56 17.62
N TRP A 5 -33.00 18.82 17.20
CA TRP A 5 -32.11 19.45 16.23
C TRP A 5 -30.66 19.60 16.70
N PRO A 6 -30.37 20.12 17.92
CA PRO A 6 -28.97 20.28 18.36
C PRO A 6 -28.27 18.95 18.61
N ALA A 7 -29.02 17.91 19.04
CA ALA A 7 -28.46 16.59 19.28
C ALA A 7 -28.00 15.89 17.99
N ALA A 8 -28.75 16.08 16.89
CA ALA A 8 -28.39 15.53 15.59
C ALA A 8 -27.11 16.16 15.01
N LEU A 9 -26.88 17.46 15.24
CA LEU A 9 -25.67 18.16 14.79
C LEU A 9 -24.43 17.74 15.58
N LEU A 10 -24.59 17.45 16.88
CA LEU A 10 -23.48 16.99 17.72
C LEU A 10 -23.01 15.57 17.35
N ALA A 11 -23.93 14.70 16.92
CA ALA A 11 -23.61 13.35 16.47
C ALA A 11 -22.83 13.34 15.15
N LEU A 12 -23.09 14.30 14.25
CA LEU A 12 -22.36 14.43 12.98
C LEU A 12 -20.92 14.93 13.18
N ALA A 13 -20.67 15.70 14.24
CA ALA A 13 -19.33 16.21 14.58
C ALA A 13 -18.39 15.13 15.15
N LEU A 14 -18.93 13.97 15.56
CA LEU A 14 -18.15 12.85 16.11
C LEU A 14 -17.75 11.81 15.05
N VAL A 15 -18.12 11.96 13.78
CA VAL A 15 -17.64 11.06 12.73
C VAL A 15 -16.14 11.33 12.55
N PRO A 16 -15.26 10.43 13.03
CA PRO A 16 -13.84 10.59 12.81
C PRO A 16 -13.62 10.47 11.31
N ALA A 17 -12.72 11.29 10.75
CA ALA A 17 -12.24 11.13 9.40
C ALA A 17 -11.53 9.76 9.28
N ALA A 18 -12.31 8.70 9.03
CA ALA A 18 -11.84 7.32 8.92
C ALA A 18 -10.87 7.12 7.74
N GLY A 19 -10.61 8.16 6.94
CA GLY A 19 -9.64 8.18 5.84
C GLY A 19 -8.32 8.88 6.14
N CYS A 20 -8.07 9.40 7.35
CA CYS A 20 -6.75 9.94 7.73
C CYS A 20 -5.86 8.93 8.47
N SER A 21 -6.28 7.67 8.53
CA SER A 21 -5.44 6.58 9.05
C SER A 21 -4.84 5.84 7.86
N ARG A 22 -3.52 5.80 7.78
CA ARG A 22 -2.76 5.00 6.82
C ARG A 22 -3.03 3.52 7.09
N THR A 23 -4.09 2.98 6.51
CA THR A 23 -4.28 1.53 6.47
C THR A 23 -3.37 0.97 5.37
N ASP A 24 -2.85 -0.23 5.54
CA ASP A 24 -1.92 -0.84 4.56
C ASP A 24 -2.54 -1.06 3.17
N ASN A 25 -3.87 -0.90 3.06
CA ASN A 25 -4.66 -1.01 1.83
C ASN A 25 -4.94 0.34 1.15
N GLU A 26 -4.56 1.48 1.75
CA GLU A 26 -4.68 2.77 1.05
C GLU A 26 -3.59 2.88 -0.02
N PRO A 27 -3.93 3.30 -1.26
CA PRO A 27 -2.96 3.48 -2.33
C PRO A 27 -1.88 4.49 -1.94
N GLY A 28 -0.62 4.06 -1.91
CA GLY A 28 0.54 4.90 -1.69
C GLY A 28 0.97 5.66 -2.94
N PRO A 29 2.08 6.41 -2.88
CA PRO A 29 2.68 7.04 -4.06
C PRO A 29 2.94 6.00 -5.16
N GLY A 30 2.41 6.23 -6.37
CA GLY A 30 2.41 5.23 -7.45
C GLY A 30 1.11 4.44 -7.61
N GLY A 31 0.11 4.68 -6.74
CA GLY A 31 -1.21 4.05 -6.84
C GLY A 31 -1.24 2.59 -6.36
N VAL A 32 -0.17 2.12 -5.74
CA VAL A 32 -0.04 0.76 -5.20
C VAL A 32 -0.11 0.78 -3.68
N THR A 33 -0.69 -0.24 -3.11
CA THR A 33 -0.74 -0.47 -1.65
C THR A 33 0.63 -0.88 -1.12
N VAL A 34 0.81 -0.85 0.20
CA VAL A 34 2.07 -1.26 0.84
C VAL A 34 2.34 -2.75 0.60
N SER A 35 1.29 -3.57 0.63
CA SER A 35 1.37 -5.01 0.35
C SER A 35 1.73 -5.30 -1.11
N GLU A 36 1.17 -4.55 -2.06
CA GLU A 36 1.54 -4.65 -3.48
C GLU A 36 3.00 -4.25 -3.73
N ALA A 37 3.46 -3.15 -3.14
CA ALA A 37 4.85 -2.72 -3.24
C ALA A 37 5.81 -3.80 -2.72
N LYS A 38 5.50 -4.40 -1.57
CA LYS A 38 6.30 -5.49 -1.02
C LYS A 38 6.35 -6.73 -1.91
N ALA A 39 5.22 -7.11 -2.51
CA ALA A 39 5.18 -8.25 -3.44
C ALA A 39 6.00 -7.99 -4.70
N LEU A 40 6.05 -6.74 -5.18
CA LEU A 40 6.89 -6.32 -6.31
C LEU A 40 8.39 -6.39 -5.97
N ASP A 41 8.78 -5.93 -4.77
CA ASP A 41 10.16 -6.01 -4.30
C ASP A 41 10.62 -7.46 -4.14
N ASP A 42 9.80 -8.31 -3.50
CA ASP A 42 10.11 -9.73 -3.32
C ASP A 42 10.29 -10.44 -4.69
N ALA A 43 9.53 -10.05 -5.72
CA ALA A 43 9.69 -10.58 -7.07
C ALA A 43 10.99 -10.11 -7.75
N ALA A 44 11.39 -8.86 -7.53
CA ALA A 44 12.66 -8.33 -8.04
C ALA A 44 13.86 -9.07 -7.43
N ASP A 45 13.83 -9.34 -6.13
CA ASP A 45 14.87 -10.11 -5.44
C ASP A 45 15.03 -11.53 -6.00
N MET A 46 13.93 -12.17 -6.42
CA MET A 46 13.98 -13.49 -7.08
C MET A 46 14.65 -13.43 -8.46
N LEU A 47 14.48 -12.32 -9.20
CA LEU A 47 15.13 -12.14 -10.50
C LEU A 47 16.63 -11.88 -10.32
N GLU A 48 17.01 -10.99 -9.41
CA GLU A 48 18.42 -10.68 -9.10
C GLU A 48 19.18 -11.95 -8.65
N SER A 49 18.54 -12.77 -7.82
CA SER A 49 19.09 -14.06 -7.37
C SER A 49 19.36 -15.03 -8.55
N ARG A 50 18.58 -14.94 -9.63
CA ARG A 50 18.76 -15.73 -10.85
C ARG A 50 19.80 -15.10 -11.76
N ASP A 51 19.80 -13.78 -11.92
CA ASP A 51 20.73 -13.06 -12.79
C ASP A 51 22.18 -13.21 -12.32
N GLY A 52 22.44 -13.27 -11.00
CA GLY A 52 23.75 -13.62 -10.47
C GLY A 52 24.31 -14.98 -10.94
N THR A 53 23.43 -15.88 -11.45
CA THR A 53 23.79 -17.15 -12.09
C THR A 53 23.71 -17.10 -13.62
N ALA A 54 22.81 -16.26 -14.18
CA ALA A 54 22.63 -16.09 -15.62
C ALA A 54 23.75 -15.25 -16.25
N ASP A 55 24.21 -14.17 -15.61
CA ASP A 55 25.36 -13.37 -16.04
C ASP A 55 26.66 -14.21 -16.06
N LYS A 56 26.82 -15.11 -15.08
CA LYS A 56 27.95 -16.04 -15.03
C LYS A 56 27.91 -17.07 -16.15
N GLN A 57 26.73 -17.55 -16.54
CA GLN A 57 26.55 -18.49 -17.65
C GLN A 57 26.71 -17.81 -19.01
N ALA A 58 26.15 -16.61 -19.19
CA ALA A 58 26.30 -15.82 -20.41
C ALA A 58 27.76 -15.44 -20.71
N LYS A 59 28.60 -15.29 -19.67
CA LYS A 59 30.04 -15.00 -19.80
C LYS A 59 30.90 -16.25 -19.99
N ALA A 60 30.43 -17.44 -19.59
CA ALA A 60 31.16 -18.70 -19.73
C ALA A 60 31.02 -19.33 -21.14
N GLU A 61 30.02 -18.91 -21.91
CA GLU A 61 29.77 -19.37 -23.28
C GLU A 61 30.51 -18.55 -24.36
N LYS A 62 31.39 -17.62 -23.94
CA LYS A 62 32.22 -16.79 -24.83
C LYS A 62 33.71 -17.03 -24.59
#